data_AF-A0A7W6WWJ3-F1
#
_entry.id   AF-A0A7W6WWJ3-F1
#
_cell.length_a   1.000
_cell.length_b   1.000
_cell.length_c   1.000
_cell.angle_alpha   90.00
_cell.angle_beta   90.00
_cell.angle_gamma   90.00
#
_symmetry.space_group_name_H-M   'P 1'
#
loop_
_entity.id
_entity.type
_entity.pdbx_description
1 polymer ?
#
loop_
_entity_poly.entity_id
_entity_poly.type
_entity_poly.pdbx_seq_one_letter_code
_entity_poly.pdbx_strand_id
1 'polypeptide(L)'
;MADRLFVSVLGHRNSGKSRTWNDLFGATVHTGKHPRMLELRQGECVEVFLISGSNEERQQYAGDVLDGQQARIILCSMQYTDAVFDTIKYVEDKDFWIYVQWLNPGYSEPDRQYSDYLGIANRLLFNSEATLAVRSGKSDPPTSRVRELKEFIYGWAKFRNLIVPCP
;
A
#
# COMPACT_ATOMS: atom_id res chain seq x y z
N MET A 1 14.37 -14.95 -1.92
CA MET A 1 13.90 -13.58 -1.66
C MET A 1 12.69 -13.33 -2.52
N ALA A 2 11.58 -12.84 -1.95
CA ALA A 2 10.37 -12.58 -2.70
C ALA A 2 10.62 -11.69 -3.94
N ASP A 3 10.09 -12.12 -5.09
CA ASP A 3 10.21 -11.43 -6.37
C ASP A 3 9.11 -10.41 -6.63
N ARG A 4 8.14 -10.33 -5.72
CA ARG A 4 7.00 -9.41 -5.77
C ARG A 4 6.92 -8.56 -4.49
N LEU A 5 6.44 -7.35 -4.65
CA LEU A 5 6.28 -6.37 -3.58
C LEU A 5 4.80 -6.02 -3.41
N PHE A 6 4.31 -6.07 -2.18
CA PHE A 6 3.01 -5.58 -1.78
C PHE A 6 3.19 -4.36 -0.87
N VAL A 7 2.81 -3.19 -1.36
CA VAL A 7 2.87 -1.92 -0.63
C VAL A 7 1.46 -1.53 -0.24
N SER A 8 1.21 -1.34 1.04
CA SER A 8 -0.10 -0.99 1.53
C SER A 8 -0.14 0.28 2.35
N VAL A 9 -1.28 0.97 2.26
CA VAL A 9 -1.68 2.00 3.22
C VAL A 9 -2.86 1.46 4.02
N LEU A 10 -2.61 1.19 5.31
CA LEU A 10 -3.58 0.64 6.26
C LEU A 10 -4.21 1.77 7.06
N GLY A 11 -5.51 1.68 7.34
CA GLY A 11 -6.15 2.51 8.36
C GLY A 11 -7.66 2.43 8.32
N HIS A 12 -8.33 3.11 9.25
CA HIS A 12 -9.77 3.18 9.29
C HIS A 12 -10.40 3.80 8.03
N ARG A 13 -11.73 3.72 7.95
CA ARG A 13 -12.48 4.44 6.92
C ARG A 13 -12.15 5.95 7.03
N ASN A 14 -11.97 6.60 5.89
CA ASN A 14 -11.59 8.03 5.82
C ASN A 14 -10.25 8.38 6.53
N SER A 15 -9.33 7.43 6.69
CA SER A 15 -8.02 7.69 7.31
C SER A 15 -7.04 8.48 6.44
N GLY A 16 -7.38 8.75 5.17
CA GLY A 16 -6.49 9.43 4.21
C GLY A 16 -5.76 8.49 3.24
N LYS A 17 -6.19 7.22 3.11
CA LYS A 17 -5.61 6.24 2.17
C LYS A 17 -5.65 6.73 0.73
N SER A 18 -6.85 7.06 0.22
CA SER A 18 -7.03 7.55 -1.15
C SER A 18 -6.25 8.83 -1.43
N ARG A 19 -6.17 9.75 -0.45
CA ARG A 19 -5.37 10.97 -0.58
C ARG A 19 -3.87 10.66 -0.72
N THR A 20 -3.38 9.67 0.02
CA THR A 20 -1.98 9.21 -0.09
C THR A 20 -1.68 8.68 -1.49
N TRP A 21 -2.59 7.90 -2.08
CA TRP A 21 -2.43 7.43 -3.46
C TRP A 21 -2.53 8.56 -4.48
N ASN A 22 -3.47 9.48 -4.33
CA ASN A 22 -3.60 10.62 -5.25
C ASN A 22 -2.31 11.45 -5.29
N ASP A 23 -1.74 11.73 -4.12
CA ASP A 23 -0.52 12.54 -4.01
C ASP A 23 0.73 11.74 -4.45
N LEU A 24 0.73 10.41 -4.30
CA LEU A 24 1.78 9.55 -4.86
C LEU A 24 1.83 9.62 -6.39
N PHE A 25 0.66 9.63 -7.04
CA PHE A 25 0.52 9.69 -8.50
C PHE A 25 0.44 11.13 -9.05
N GLY A 26 0.35 12.14 -8.19
CA GLY A 26 0.16 13.54 -8.59
C GLY A 26 -1.19 13.84 -9.25
N ALA A 27 -2.17 12.93 -9.14
CA ALA A 27 -3.49 13.03 -9.76
C ALA A 27 -4.50 12.15 -9.03
N THR A 28 -5.80 12.40 -9.23
CA THR A 28 -6.85 11.52 -8.68
C THR A 28 -6.76 10.13 -9.32
N VAL A 29 -6.62 9.09 -8.48
CA VAL A 29 -6.49 7.71 -8.93
C VAL A 29 -7.54 6.78 -8.32
N HIS A 30 -8.05 5.89 -9.15
CA HIS A 30 -8.98 4.82 -8.77
C HIS A 30 -8.36 3.46 -9.07
N THR A 31 -8.89 2.42 -8.41
CA THR A 31 -8.57 1.02 -8.74
C THR A 31 -8.80 0.80 -10.23
N GLY A 32 -7.74 0.42 -10.94
CA GLY A 32 -7.78 0.16 -12.37
C GLY A 32 -7.91 -1.32 -12.69
N LYS A 33 -8.11 -1.62 -13.98
CA LYS A 33 -8.06 -3.00 -14.51
C LYS A 33 -6.66 -3.41 -14.97
N HIS A 34 -5.80 -2.43 -15.24
CA HIS A 34 -4.47 -2.64 -15.82
C HIS A 34 -3.38 -2.01 -14.95
N PRO A 35 -2.15 -2.56 -14.99
CA PRO A 35 -0.98 -1.89 -14.46
C PRO A 35 -0.79 -0.51 -15.07
N ARG A 36 -0.06 0.34 -14.35
CA ARG A 36 0.25 1.71 -14.77
C ARG A 36 1.65 2.09 -14.31
N MET A 37 2.20 3.11 -14.95
CA MET A 37 3.50 3.64 -14.58
C MET A 37 3.37 4.57 -13.38
N LEU A 38 4.25 4.38 -12.41
CA LEU A 38 4.45 5.27 -11.27
C LEU A 38 5.81 5.94 -11.39
N GLU A 39 5.83 7.27 -11.48
CA GLU A 39 7.07 8.05 -11.43
C GLU A 39 7.59 8.15 -9.99
N LEU A 40 8.77 7.58 -9.77
CA LEU A 40 9.43 7.55 -8.46
C LEU A 40 10.41 8.71 -8.29
N ARG A 41 11.09 9.07 -9.38
CA ARG A 41 11.99 10.23 -9.52
C ARG A 41 11.83 10.80 -10.93
N GLN A 42 12.37 11.99 -11.16
CA GLN A 42 12.27 12.66 -12.45
C GLN A 42 12.73 11.74 -13.60
N GLY A 43 11.77 11.32 -14.44
CA GLY A 43 12.01 10.44 -15.59
C GLY A 43 12.26 8.96 -15.27
N GLU A 44 12.25 8.55 -13.99
CA GLU A 44 12.41 7.15 -13.55
C GLU A 44 11.05 6.61 -13.07
N CYS A 45 10.49 5.68 -13.84
CA CYS A 45 9.20 5.06 -13.60
C CYS A 45 9.32 3.56 -13.31
N VAL A 46 8.29 3.00 -12.67
CA VAL A 46 8.10 1.57 -12.48
C VAL A 46 6.65 1.18 -12.76
N GLU A 47 6.43 -0.02 -13.29
CA GLU A 47 5.08 -0.57 -13.44
C GLU A 47 4.52 -1.02 -12.08
N VAL A 48 3.31 -0.57 -11.76
CA VAL A 48 2.57 -0.95 -10.56
C VAL A 48 1.11 -1.28 -10.87
N PHE A 49 0.48 -2.10 -10.03
CA PHE A 49 -0.97 -2.27 -10.05
C PHE A 49 -1.59 -1.68 -8.78
N LEU A 50 -2.56 -0.78 -8.94
CA LEU A 50 -3.18 -0.04 -7.83
C LEU A 50 -4.60 -0.54 -7.52
N ILE A 51 -4.80 -0.91 -6.25
CA ILE A 51 -6.09 -1.14 -5.59
C ILE A 51 -6.32 0.01 -4.61
N SER A 52 -6.92 1.10 -5.09
CA SER A 52 -7.07 2.37 -4.35
C SER A 52 -8.16 2.31 -3.27
N GLY A 53 -9.29 1.65 -3.55
CA GLY A 53 -10.29 1.36 -2.52
C GLY A 53 -9.98 0.02 -1.85
N SER A 54 -10.05 -0.04 -0.51
CA SER A 54 -9.82 -1.29 0.20
C SER A 54 -10.85 -2.34 -0.17
N ASN A 55 -10.39 -3.58 -0.30
CA ASN A 55 -11.23 -4.73 -0.62
C ASN A 55 -12.33 -4.91 0.43
N GLU A 56 -12.02 -4.62 1.69
CA GLU A 56 -12.94 -4.68 2.82
C GLU A 56 -14.08 -3.65 2.67
N GLU A 57 -13.79 -2.43 2.18
CA GLU A 57 -14.81 -1.40 1.93
C GLU A 57 -15.73 -1.80 0.77
N ARG A 58 -15.27 -2.69 -0.11
CA ARG A 58 -15.97 -3.12 -1.34
C ARG A 58 -16.58 -4.52 -1.23
N GLN A 59 -16.37 -5.21 -0.12
CA GLN A 59 -16.76 -6.62 0.07
C GLN A 59 -16.21 -7.53 -1.03
N GLN A 60 -14.96 -7.29 -1.43
CA GLN A 60 -14.26 -8.06 -2.46
C GLN A 60 -13.18 -8.93 -1.82
N TYR A 61 -12.90 -10.09 -2.41
CA TYR A 61 -11.75 -10.89 -2.02
C TYR A 61 -10.50 -10.42 -2.77
N ALA A 62 -9.37 -10.28 -2.07
CA ALA A 62 -8.12 -9.82 -2.66
C ALA A 62 -7.65 -10.72 -3.82
N GLY A 63 -7.88 -12.03 -3.70
CA GLY A 63 -7.53 -12.98 -4.75
C GLY A 63 -8.29 -12.74 -6.05
N ASP A 64 -9.56 -12.35 -5.99
CA ASP A 64 -10.37 -12.08 -7.20
C ASP A 64 -9.88 -10.81 -7.92
N VAL A 65 -9.45 -9.81 -7.15
CA VAL A 65 -8.94 -8.54 -7.71
C VAL A 65 -7.53 -8.70 -8.29
N LEU A 66 -6.75 -9.63 -7.71
CA LEU A 66 -5.37 -9.89 -8.10
C LEU A 66 -5.22 -11.09 -9.04
N ASP A 67 -6.31 -11.77 -9.39
CA ASP A 67 -6.27 -12.91 -10.30
C ASP A 67 -5.77 -12.49 -11.68
N GLY A 68 -4.87 -13.29 -12.26
CA GLY A 68 -4.20 -12.98 -13.52
C GLY A 68 -3.25 -11.78 -13.49
N GLN A 69 -3.08 -11.07 -12.36
CA GLN A 69 -2.22 -9.89 -12.30
C GLN A 69 -0.73 -10.25 -12.22
N GLN A 70 0.01 -9.85 -13.25
CA GLN A 70 1.45 -10.11 -13.40
C GLN A 70 2.35 -9.01 -12.83
N ALA A 71 1.79 -7.85 -12.46
CA ALA A 71 2.55 -6.76 -11.88
C ALA A 71 3.37 -7.24 -10.68
N ARG A 72 4.66 -6.87 -10.69
CA ARG A 72 5.60 -7.20 -9.61
C ARG A 72 5.39 -6.35 -8.37
N ILE A 73 4.79 -5.17 -8.53
CA ILE A 73 4.51 -4.24 -7.44
C ILE A 73 3.01 -3.98 -7.38
N ILE A 74 2.40 -4.34 -6.25
CA ILE A 74 1.00 -4.08 -5.97
C ILE A 74 0.92 -2.97 -4.92
N LEU A 75 0.12 -1.93 -5.20
CA LEU A 75 -0.23 -0.89 -4.26
C LEU A 75 -1.67 -1.12 -3.80
N CYS A 76 -1.92 -1.21 -2.50
CA CYS A 76 -3.25 -1.59 -2.00
C CYS A 76 -3.66 -0.82 -0.75
N SER A 77 -4.85 -0.22 -0.75
CA SER A 77 -5.49 0.23 0.49
C SER A 77 -5.97 -0.98 1.29
N MET A 78 -5.66 -1.00 2.58
CA MET A 78 -6.23 -1.95 3.53
C MET A 78 -7.09 -1.22 4.55
N GLN A 79 -8.27 -1.72 4.86
CA GLN A 79 -9.09 -1.17 5.93
C GLN A 79 -8.74 -1.82 7.26
N TYR A 80 -8.58 -1.02 8.31
CA TYR A 80 -8.37 -1.53 9.67
C TYR A 80 -9.68 -2.13 10.23
N THR A 81 -9.92 -3.40 9.90
CA THR A 81 -11.09 -4.24 10.25
C THR A 81 -10.67 -5.71 10.26
N ASP A 82 -11.42 -6.61 10.89
CA ASP A 82 -11.10 -8.04 10.91
C ASP A 82 -11.00 -8.67 9.51
N ALA A 83 -11.79 -8.20 8.56
CA ALA A 83 -11.79 -8.70 7.17
C ALA A 83 -10.42 -8.51 6.47
N VAL A 84 -9.56 -7.63 6.96
CA VAL A 84 -8.22 -7.38 6.38
C VAL A 84 -7.32 -8.61 6.44
N PHE A 85 -7.59 -9.53 7.38
CA PHE A 85 -6.80 -10.74 7.54
C PHE A 85 -6.87 -11.66 6.31
N ASP A 86 -7.94 -11.58 5.53
CA ASP A 86 -8.05 -12.32 4.26
C ASP A 86 -7.11 -11.73 3.20
N THR A 87 -7.02 -10.40 3.12
CA THR A 87 -6.06 -9.70 2.25
C THR A 87 -4.62 -10.03 2.67
N ILE A 88 -4.31 -9.96 3.98
CA ILE A 88 -2.97 -10.29 4.49
C ILE A 88 -2.63 -11.75 4.20
N LYS A 89 -3.54 -12.69 4.48
CA LYS A 89 -3.35 -14.11 4.20
C LYS A 89 -3.07 -14.36 2.72
N TYR A 90 -3.82 -13.74 1.82
CA TYR A 90 -3.59 -13.89 0.39
C TYR A 90 -2.17 -13.43 -0.01
N VAL A 91 -1.72 -12.31 0.54
CA VAL A 91 -0.39 -11.74 0.24
C VAL A 91 0.73 -12.62 0.82
N GLU A 92 0.53 -13.17 2.01
CA GLU A 92 1.41 -14.17 2.64
C GLU A 92 1.50 -15.43 1.77
N ASP A 93 0.35 -16.02 1.39
CA ASP A 93 0.27 -17.25 0.58
C ASP A 93 0.86 -17.09 -0.84
N LYS A 94 1.11 -15.86 -1.30
CA LYS A 94 1.70 -15.53 -2.61
C LYS A 94 3.15 -15.06 -2.52
N ASP A 95 3.79 -15.22 -1.35
CA ASP A 95 5.21 -14.91 -1.11
C ASP A 95 5.59 -13.47 -1.51
N PHE A 96 4.73 -12.50 -1.26
CA PHE A 96 5.08 -11.09 -1.43
C PHE A 96 5.98 -10.62 -0.28
N TRP A 97 6.95 -9.76 -0.60
CA TRP A 97 7.50 -8.90 0.44
C TRP A 97 6.48 -7.80 0.76
N ILE A 98 6.18 -7.60 2.05
CA ILE A 98 5.12 -6.71 2.49
C ILE A 98 5.73 -5.44 3.09
N TYR A 99 5.30 -4.29 2.60
CA TYR A 99 5.51 -3.00 3.24
C TYR A 99 4.15 -2.37 3.55
N VAL A 100 3.92 -1.99 4.79
CA VAL A 100 2.67 -1.37 5.24
C VAL A 100 2.96 -0.02 5.87
N GLN A 101 2.31 1.02 5.37
CA GLN A 101 2.22 2.31 6.03
C GLN A 101 0.87 2.41 6.75
N TRP A 102 0.88 2.33 8.08
CA TRP A 102 -0.34 2.40 8.88
C TRP A 102 -0.64 3.85 9.29
N LEU A 103 -1.78 4.37 8.84
CA LEU A 103 -2.29 5.68 9.19
C LEU A 103 -2.96 5.64 10.57
N ASN A 104 -2.21 6.06 11.58
CA ASN A 104 -2.62 6.06 12.98
C ASN A 104 -2.03 7.30 13.71
N PRO A 105 -2.87 8.28 14.14
CA PRO A 105 -4.29 8.37 13.83
C PRO A 105 -4.52 8.58 12.33
N GLY A 106 -5.65 8.14 11.81
CA GLY A 106 -6.14 8.49 10.50
C GLY A 106 -6.63 9.94 10.41
N TYR A 107 -6.78 10.44 9.19
CA TYR A 107 -7.19 11.82 8.90
C TYR A 107 -8.48 12.26 9.62
N SER A 108 -9.55 11.46 9.52
CA SER A 108 -10.83 11.75 10.17
C SER A 108 -10.94 11.30 11.63
N GLU A 109 -9.87 10.77 12.22
CA GLU A 109 -9.87 10.27 13.60
C GLU A 109 -9.51 11.38 14.59
N PRO A 110 -9.67 11.21 15.92
CA PRO A 110 -9.10 12.16 16.87
C PRO A 110 -7.57 12.24 16.76
N ASP A 111 -6.94 13.32 17.22
CA ASP A 111 -5.48 13.55 17.10
C ASP A 111 -4.60 12.63 17.97
N ARG A 112 -5.17 11.54 18.49
CA ARG A 112 -4.48 10.55 19.32
C ARG A 112 -4.35 9.23 18.57
N GLN A 113 -3.18 8.62 18.65
CA GLN A 113 -2.99 7.25 18.18
C GLN A 113 -3.89 6.28 18.96
N TYR A 114 -4.34 5.24 18.29
CA TYR A 114 -5.04 4.10 18.92
C TYR A 114 -4.11 2.89 18.99
N SER A 115 -4.34 2.02 19.97
CA SER A 115 -3.62 0.75 20.11
C SER A 115 -3.98 -0.22 18.97
N ASP A 116 -3.07 -1.14 18.63
CA ASP A 116 -3.34 -2.25 17.71
C ASP A 116 -4.30 -3.29 18.32
N TYR A 117 -5.55 -2.90 18.52
CA TYR A 117 -6.55 -3.75 19.19
C TYR A 117 -7.03 -4.93 18.35
N LEU A 118 -6.75 -4.95 17.04
CA LEU A 118 -7.03 -6.09 16.17
C LEU A 118 -5.82 -7.03 16.03
N GLY A 119 -4.63 -6.61 16.48
CA GLY A 119 -3.42 -7.40 16.34
C GLY A 119 -2.88 -7.46 14.90
N ILE A 120 -3.24 -6.50 14.04
CA ILE A 120 -2.82 -6.46 12.63
C ILE A 120 -1.31 -6.18 12.55
N ALA A 121 -0.79 -5.24 13.33
CA ALA A 121 0.63 -4.94 13.36
C ALA A 121 1.42 -6.15 13.86
N ASN A 122 0.94 -6.82 14.91
CA ASN A 122 1.55 -8.04 15.42
C ASN A 122 1.61 -9.12 14.34
N ARG A 123 0.51 -9.39 13.62
CA ARG A 123 0.50 -10.38 12.54
C ARG A 123 1.53 -10.04 11.46
N LEU A 124 1.54 -8.81 10.97
CA LEU A 124 2.44 -8.37 9.91
C LEU A 124 3.92 -8.54 10.30
N LEU A 125 4.27 -8.14 11.53
CA LEU A 125 5.66 -8.14 12.00
C LEU A 125 6.16 -9.53 12.38
N PHE A 126 5.32 -10.36 13.02
CA PHE A 126 5.75 -11.67 13.50
C PHE A 126 5.59 -12.79 12.48
N ASN A 127 4.61 -12.70 11.57
CA ASN A 127 4.25 -13.81 10.69
C ASN A 127 4.62 -13.59 9.21
N SER A 128 4.82 -12.35 8.76
CA SER A 128 4.85 -12.02 7.32
C SER A 128 6.14 -11.36 6.82
N GLU A 129 7.22 -11.31 7.63
CA GLU A 129 8.45 -10.55 7.34
C GLU A 129 8.18 -9.12 6.83
N ALA A 130 7.08 -8.51 7.30
CA ALA A 130 6.64 -7.23 6.80
C ALA A 130 7.46 -6.08 7.39
N THR A 131 7.65 -5.03 6.61
CA THR A 131 8.05 -3.72 7.13
C THR A 131 6.81 -2.92 7.47
N LEU A 132 6.68 -2.48 8.72
CA LEU A 132 5.57 -1.62 9.16
C LEU A 132 6.08 -0.22 9.53
N ALA A 133 5.49 0.80 8.92
CA ALA A 133 5.72 2.20 9.24
C ALA A 133 4.43 2.84 9.75
N VAL A 134 4.41 3.32 10.99
CA VAL A 134 3.27 4.06 11.54
C VAL A 134 3.41 5.55 11.21
N ARG A 135 2.41 6.14 10.55
CA ARG A 135 2.39 7.54 10.17
C ARG A 135 1.05 8.17 10.54
N SER A 136 1.06 9.47 10.81
CA SER A 136 -0.19 10.20 11.00
C SER A 136 -0.88 10.43 9.65
N GLY A 137 -2.15 10.05 9.57
CA GLY A 137 -3.07 10.40 8.49
C GLY A 137 -3.42 11.90 8.46
N LYS A 138 -3.18 12.60 9.58
CA LYS A 138 -3.50 14.03 9.77
C LYS A 138 -2.64 15.00 8.98
N SER A 139 -1.43 14.60 8.59
CA SER A 139 -0.54 15.45 7.81
C SER A 139 -1.16 15.73 6.43
N ASP A 140 -1.33 17.03 6.13
CA ASP A 140 -1.81 17.54 4.85
C ASP A 140 -0.94 18.76 4.44
N PRO A 141 -0.23 18.72 3.31
CA PRO A 141 -0.13 17.59 2.39
C PRO A 141 0.62 16.39 3.00
N PRO A 142 0.35 15.15 2.54
CA PRO A 142 1.00 13.92 2.99
C PRO A 142 2.43 13.75 2.46
N THR A 143 3.15 14.85 2.20
CA THR A 143 4.43 14.88 1.49
C THR A 143 5.47 13.93 2.07
N SER A 144 5.60 13.88 3.40
CA SER A 144 6.57 13.02 4.08
C SER A 144 6.28 11.53 3.86
N ARG A 145 5.02 11.12 4.01
CA ARG A 145 4.60 9.72 3.90
C ARG A 145 4.56 9.23 2.45
N VAL A 146 4.25 10.12 1.50
CA VAL A 146 4.38 9.85 0.06
C VAL A 146 5.83 9.72 -0.38
N ARG A 147 6.72 10.61 0.10
CA ARG A 147 8.15 10.52 -0.18
C ARG A 147 8.73 9.19 0.29
N GLU A 148 8.38 8.76 1.50
CA GLU A 148 8.79 7.47 2.05
C GLU A 148 8.34 6.29 1.17
N LEU A 149 7.08 6.29 0.71
CA LEU A 149 6.59 5.28 -0.22
C LEU A 149 7.41 5.26 -1.52
N LYS A 150 7.70 6.42 -2.11
CA LYS A 150 8.53 6.53 -3.32
C LYS A 150 9.93 5.99 -3.09
N GLU A 151 10.58 6.38 -1.99
CA GLU A 151 11.94 5.94 -1.65
C GLU A 151 12.01 4.43 -1.42
N PHE A 152 11.04 3.86 -0.70
CA PHE A 152 10.97 2.43 -0.46
C PHE A 152 10.78 1.64 -1.76
N ILE A 153 9.77 2.02 -2.57
CA ILE A 153 9.50 1.37 -3.87
C ILE A 153 10.72 1.50 -4.79
N TYR A 154 11.35 2.68 -4.83
CA TYR A 154 12.53 2.93 -5.64
C TYR A 154 13.71 2.03 -5.26
N GLY A 155 14.05 1.95 -3.97
CA GLY A 155 15.12 1.09 -3.49
C GLY A 155 14.88 -0.38 -3.87
N TRP A 156 13.65 -0.85 -3.65
CA TRP A 156 13.27 -2.23 -3.98
C TRP A 156 13.33 -2.53 -5.48
N ALA A 157 12.79 -1.62 -6.31
CA ALA A 157 12.71 -1.76 -7.76
C ALA A 157 14.07 -1.61 -8.44
N LYS A 158 14.92 -0.69 -7.95
CA LYS A 158 16.26 -0.44 -8.50
C LYS A 158 17.16 -1.66 -8.38
N PHE A 159 17.16 -2.33 -7.22
CA PHE A 159 17.95 -3.55 -7.00
C PHE A 159 17.54 -4.71 -7.93
N ARG A 160 16.30 -4.68 -8.45
CA ARG A 160 15.73 -5.70 -9.34
C ARG A 160 15.71 -5.29 -10.82
N ASN A 161 16.35 -4.16 -11.17
CA ASN A 161 16.37 -3.60 -12.53
C ASN A 161 14.96 -3.39 -13.13
N LEU A 162 14.01 -2.93 -12.30
CA LEU A 162 12.63 -2.66 -12.71
C LEU A 162 12.35 -1.21 -13.10
N ILE A 163 13.33 -0.33 -12.92
CA ILE A 163 13.21 1.09 -13.26
C ILE A 163 13.38 1.25 -14.77
N VAL A 164 12.45 1.95 -15.39
CA VAL A 164 12.44 2.27 -16.81
C VAL A 164 12.21 3.78 -17.02
N PRO A 165 12.53 4.34 -18.19
CA PRO A 165 12.15 5.71 -18.53
C PRO A 165 10.63 5.90 -18.44
N CYS A 166 10.20 7.04 -17.94
CA CYS A 166 8.79 7.41 -17.99
C CYS A 166 8.33 7.63 -19.44
N PRO A 167 7.07 7.27 -19.77
CA PRO A 167 6.47 7.47 -21.09
C PRO A 167 6.19 8.95 -21.41
#